data_AF-B1XJN8-F1
#
_entry.id   AF-B1XJN8-F1
#
_cell.length_a   1.000
_cell.length_b   1.000
_cell.length_c   1.000
_cell.angle_alpha   90.00
_cell.angle_beta   90.00
_cell.angle_gamma   90.00
#
_symmetry.space_group_name_H-M   'P 1'
#
loop_
_entity.id
_entity.type
_entity.pdbx_description
1 polymer ?
#
loop_
_entity_poly.entity_id
_entity_poly.type
_entity_poly.pdbx_seq_one_letter_code
_entity_poly.pdbx_strand_id
1 'polypeptide(L)'
;MSFFEQIKPSIKTKWLDYFENNQDWLNILMDRGESVATPDGGRRPQGSVILGAISAKEPRLAESLYLFSLVEANFDTIVDVLGLNFDPLLELRNLEEKGAAAKPMITPPSPTVLPTE
;
A
#
# COMPACT_ATOMS: atom_id res chain seq x y z
N MET A 1 13.41 -7.59 -18.59
CA MET A 1 13.04 -7.39 -17.17
C MET A 1 12.30 -8.64 -16.68
N SER A 2 12.52 -9.08 -15.44
CA SER A 2 11.80 -10.21 -14.84
C SER A 2 10.28 -9.96 -14.84
N PHE A 3 9.46 -11.00 -14.93
CA PHE A 3 8.01 -10.93 -14.83
C PHE A 3 7.56 -10.12 -13.60
N PHE A 4 8.21 -10.35 -12.46
CA PHE A 4 7.89 -9.66 -11.21
C PHE A 4 8.15 -8.15 -11.28
N GLU A 5 9.20 -7.72 -11.96
CA GLU A 5 9.48 -6.29 -12.14
C GLU A 5 8.40 -5.57 -12.95
N GLN A 6 7.73 -6.28 -13.87
CA GLN A 6 6.68 -5.70 -14.70
C GLN A 6 5.36 -5.52 -13.93
N ILE A 7 5.10 -6.38 -12.94
CA ILE A 7 3.83 -6.35 -12.18
C ILE A 7 3.93 -5.57 -10.87
N LYS A 8 5.15 -5.35 -10.35
CA LYS A 8 5.42 -4.62 -9.09
C LYS A 8 4.65 -3.30 -8.95
N PRO A 9 4.70 -2.36 -9.92
CA PRO A 9 3.97 -1.09 -9.78
C PRO A 9 2.45 -1.26 -9.71
N SER A 10 1.90 -2.16 -10.53
CA SER A 10 0.47 -2.50 -10.55
C SER A 10 0.04 -3.11 -9.21
N ILE A 11 0.82 -4.06 -8.72
CA ILE A 11 0.54 -4.78 -7.46
C ILE A 11 0.59 -3.85 -6.26
N LYS A 12 1.60 -2.97 -6.16
CA LYS A 12 1.69 -2.00 -5.07
C LYS A 12 0.45 -1.11 -5.02
N THR A 13 0.04 -0.58 -6.17
CA THR A 13 -1.15 0.29 -6.27
C THR A 13 -2.42 -0.45 -5.85
N LYS A 14 -2.60 -1.70 -6.32
CA LYS A 14 -3.75 -2.54 -5.95
C LYS A 14 -3.78 -2.92 -4.48
N TRP A 15 -2.60 -3.07 -3.86
CA TRP A 15 -2.48 -3.36 -2.43
C TRP A 15 -2.92 -2.17 -1.60
N LEU A 16 -2.42 -0.98 -1.93
CA LEU A 16 -2.81 0.25 -1.24
C LEU A 16 -4.31 0.52 -1.38
N ASP A 17 -4.87 0.37 -2.59
CA ASP A 17 -6.31 0.49 -2.84
C ASP A 17 -7.12 -0.53 -2.03
N TYR A 18 -6.67 -1.80 -1.99
CA TYR A 18 -7.34 -2.80 -1.15
C TYR A 18 -7.29 -2.40 0.32
N PHE A 19 -6.11 -2.04 0.82
CA PHE A 19 -5.90 -1.70 2.23
C PHE A 19 -6.76 -0.51 2.65
N GLU A 20 -6.76 0.57 1.87
CA GLU A 20 -7.56 1.79 2.11
C GLU A 20 -9.05 1.49 2.24
N ASN A 21 -9.60 0.65 1.35
CA ASN A 21 -11.02 0.29 1.37
C ASN A 21 -11.38 -0.74 2.45
N ASN A 22 -10.39 -1.31 3.15
CA ASN A 22 -10.56 -2.46 4.05
C ASN A 22 -9.88 -2.27 5.41
N GLN A 23 -9.53 -1.03 5.77
CA GLN A 23 -8.72 -0.73 6.95
C GLN A 23 -9.32 -1.28 8.24
N ASP A 24 -10.64 -1.20 8.42
CA ASP A 24 -11.30 -1.57 9.68
C ASP A 24 -11.01 -3.01 10.10
N TRP A 25 -11.25 -3.98 9.21
CA TRP A 25 -11.04 -5.39 9.56
C TRP A 25 -9.56 -5.77 9.52
N LEU A 26 -8.76 -5.12 8.66
CA LEU A 26 -7.30 -5.33 8.61
C LEU A 26 -6.64 -4.87 9.92
N ASN A 27 -7.07 -3.73 10.47
CA ASN A 27 -6.61 -3.25 11.76
C ASN A 27 -7.01 -4.20 12.88
N ILE A 28 -8.26 -4.66 12.92
CA ILE A 28 -8.70 -5.66 13.90
C ILE A 28 -7.86 -6.94 13.80
N LEU A 29 -7.56 -7.40 12.58
CA LEU A 29 -6.74 -8.58 12.35
C LEU A 29 -5.32 -8.37 12.89
N MET A 30 -4.69 -7.25 12.54
CA MET A 30 -3.34 -6.91 13.00
C MET A 30 -3.25 -6.74 14.52
N ASP A 31 -4.27 -6.14 15.15
CA ASP A 31 -4.33 -5.95 16.60
C ASP A 31 -4.51 -7.27 17.37
N ARG A 32 -4.98 -8.33 16.71
CA ARG A 32 -5.04 -9.70 17.26
C ARG A 32 -3.71 -10.46 17.13
N GLY A 33 -2.66 -9.84 16.62
CA GLY A 33 -1.33 -10.44 16.48
C GLY A 33 -1.00 -10.99 15.09
N GLU A 34 -1.94 -10.90 14.14
CA GLU A 34 -1.74 -11.34 12.75
C GLU A 34 -1.03 -10.26 11.91
N SER A 35 0.07 -9.72 12.47
CA SER A 35 0.88 -8.67 11.85
C SER A 35 2.37 -9.01 11.87
N VAL A 36 3.11 -8.48 10.90
CA VAL A 36 4.55 -8.60 10.74
C VAL A 36 5.17 -7.21 10.77
N ALA A 37 6.29 -7.05 11.48
CA ALA A 37 7.04 -5.80 11.50
C ALA A 37 7.70 -5.55 10.13
N THR A 38 7.67 -4.30 9.68
CA THR A 38 8.20 -3.91 8.37
C THR A 38 9.51 -3.13 8.50
N PRO A 39 10.38 -3.12 7.46
CA PRO A 39 11.68 -2.44 7.52
C PRO A 39 11.62 -0.92 7.71
N ASP A 40 10.49 -0.31 7.37
CA ASP A 40 10.19 1.12 7.57
C ASP A 40 9.72 1.45 9.01
N GLY A 41 9.77 0.48 9.93
CA GLY A 41 9.43 0.67 11.35
C GLY A 41 7.94 0.59 11.66
N GLY A 42 7.12 0.25 10.67
CA GLY A 42 5.68 0.03 10.84
C GLY A 42 5.30 -1.44 10.94
N ARG A 43 4.06 -1.74 10.58
CA ARG A 43 3.53 -3.11 10.53
C ARG A 43 2.67 -3.34 9.30
N ARG A 44 2.60 -4.59 8.87
CA ARG A 44 1.70 -5.05 7.82
C ARG A 44 0.96 -6.32 8.26
N PRO A 45 -0.16 -6.68 7.61
CA PRO A 45 -0.76 -8.00 7.78
C PRO A 45 0.20 -9.13 7.38
N GLN A 46 -0.08 -10.35 7.87
CA GLN A 46 0.61 -11.57 7.45
C GLN A 46 0.64 -11.72 5.91
N GLY A 47 1.71 -12.34 5.39
CA GLY A 47 1.89 -12.46 3.94
C GLY A 47 0.75 -13.19 3.23
N SER A 48 0.14 -14.19 3.88
CA SER A 48 -1.06 -14.89 3.36
C SER A 48 -2.23 -13.95 3.06
N VAL A 49 -2.46 -12.96 3.93
CA VAL A 49 -3.54 -11.98 3.80
C VAL A 49 -3.28 -11.05 2.61
N ILE A 50 -2.04 -10.56 2.50
CA ILE A 50 -1.62 -9.68 1.40
C ILE A 50 -1.74 -10.41 0.06
N LEU A 51 -1.23 -11.64 -0.02
CA LEU A 51 -1.28 -12.44 -1.25
C LEU A 51 -2.72 -12.83 -1.62
N GLY A 52 -3.54 -13.19 -0.63
CA GLY A 52 -4.97 -13.46 -0.84
C GLY A 52 -5.69 -12.24 -1.42
N ALA A 53 -5.49 -11.07 -0.82
CA ALA A 53 -6.09 -9.82 -1.29
C ALA A 53 -5.68 -9.45 -2.72
N ILE A 54 -4.38 -9.52 -3.02
CA ILE A 54 -3.87 -9.12 -4.35
C ILE A 54 -4.21 -10.15 -5.42
N SER A 55 -4.26 -11.44 -5.08
CA SER A 55 -4.65 -12.49 -6.03
C SER A 55 -6.04 -12.26 -6.62
N ALA A 56 -6.96 -11.69 -5.83
CA ALA A 56 -8.30 -11.31 -6.29
C ALA A 56 -8.30 -10.10 -7.25
N LYS A 57 -7.28 -9.23 -7.20
CA LYS A 57 -7.18 -7.99 -8.00
C LYS A 57 -6.16 -8.08 -9.15
N GLU A 58 -5.25 -9.05 -9.16
CA GLU A 58 -4.25 -9.27 -10.22
C GLU A 58 -4.23 -10.74 -10.65
N PRO A 59 -4.94 -11.11 -11.73
CA PRO A 59 -5.01 -12.49 -12.22
C PRO A 59 -3.64 -13.11 -12.52
N ARG A 60 -2.69 -12.31 -13.00
CA ARG A 60 -1.31 -12.76 -13.28
C ARG A 60 -0.57 -13.18 -12.02
N LEU A 61 -0.89 -12.59 -10.86
CA LEU A 61 -0.34 -13.05 -9.58
C LEU A 61 -0.98 -14.38 -9.18
N ALA A 62 -2.29 -14.56 -9.39
CA ALA A 62 -2.99 -15.80 -9.05
C ALA A 62 -2.41 -17.02 -9.79
N GLU A 63 -2.07 -16.88 -11.07
CA GLU A 63 -1.37 -17.93 -11.83
C GLU A 63 0.01 -18.27 -11.23
N SER A 64 0.71 -17.27 -10.69
CA SER A 64 2.01 -17.45 -10.06
C SER A 64 1.91 -18.08 -8.66
N LEU A 65 0.82 -17.85 -7.92
CA LEU A 65 0.59 -18.48 -6.62
C LEU A 65 0.55 -20.01 -6.71
N TYR A 66 0.00 -20.56 -7.80
CA TYR A 66 0.07 -21.99 -8.05
C TYR A 66 1.52 -22.48 -8.11
N LEU A 67 2.40 -21.79 -8.84
CA LEU A 67 3.82 -22.15 -8.92
C LEU A 67 4.51 -22.06 -7.55
N PHE A 68 4.17 -21.04 -6.75
CA PHE A 68 4.70 -20.92 -5.39
C PHE A 68 4.27 -22.04 -4.45
N SER A 69 3.05 -22.56 -4.63
CA SER A 69 2.57 -23.72 -3.86
C SER A 69 3.37 -24.99 -4.14
N LEU A 70 3.85 -25.17 -5.38
CA LEU A 70 4.65 -26.34 -5.78
C LEU A 70 6.04 -26.38 -5.14
N VAL A 71 6.56 -25.23 -4.71
CA VAL A 71 7.90 -25.09 -4.12
C VAL A 71 7.85 -24.77 -2.62
N GLU A 72 6.67 -24.90 -2.00
CA GLU A 72 6.44 -24.58 -0.58
C GLU A 72 6.99 -23.20 -0.18
N ALA A 73 6.82 -22.21 -1.07
CA ALA A 73 7.40 -20.89 -0.86
C ALA A 73 6.80 -20.19 0.38
N ASN A 74 7.66 -19.54 1.14
CA ASN A 74 7.26 -18.69 2.26
C ASN A 74 6.55 -17.44 1.74
N PHE A 75 5.33 -17.17 2.24
CA PHE A 75 4.53 -16.01 1.83
C PHE A 75 5.19 -14.67 2.12
N ASP A 76 5.93 -14.52 3.23
CA ASP A 76 6.64 -13.28 3.53
C ASP A 76 7.78 -13.04 2.54
N THR A 77 8.48 -14.10 2.12
CA THR A 77 9.50 -13.99 1.06
C THR A 77 8.88 -13.58 -0.27
N ILE A 78 7.69 -14.06 -0.61
CA ILE A 78 6.98 -13.62 -1.82
C ILE A 78 6.59 -12.14 -1.69
N VAL A 79 6.07 -11.72 -0.54
CA VAL A 79 5.75 -10.30 -0.27
C VAL A 79 6.99 -9.41 -0.43
N ASP A 80 8.15 -9.84 0.05
CA ASP A 80 9.43 -9.14 -0.16
C ASP A 80 9.78 -9.03 -1.65
N VAL A 81 9.73 -10.15 -2.39
CA VAL A 81 10.05 -10.18 -3.82
C VAL A 81 9.10 -9.29 -4.62
N LEU A 82 7.82 -9.20 -4.21
CA LEU A 82 6.82 -8.33 -4.80
C LEU A 82 6.97 -6.84 -4.39
N GLY A 83 7.88 -6.51 -3.47
CA GLY A 83 8.07 -5.15 -2.98
C GLY A 83 6.91 -4.64 -2.13
N LEU A 84 6.21 -5.54 -1.44
CA LEU A 84 5.06 -5.25 -0.60
C LEU A 84 5.38 -5.26 0.91
N ASN A 85 6.66 -5.42 1.28
CA ASN A 85 7.10 -5.39 2.67
C ASN A 85 7.33 -3.96 3.17
N PHE A 86 6.23 -3.23 3.32
CA PHE A 86 6.17 -1.88 3.86
C PHE A 86 4.87 -1.72 4.66
N ASP A 87 4.80 -0.70 5.51
CA ASP A 87 3.57 -0.37 6.23
C ASP A 87 2.60 0.36 5.29
N PRO A 88 1.44 -0.23 4.98
CA PRO A 88 0.50 0.35 4.03
C PRO A 88 -0.13 1.65 4.53
N LEU A 89 -0.26 1.85 5.84
CA LEU A 89 -0.79 3.08 6.40
C LEU A 89 0.23 4.21 6.30
N LEU A 90 1.51 3.94 6.56
CA LEU A 90 2.59 4.92 6.37
C LEU A 90 2.71 5.32 4.90
N GLU A 91 2.66 4.37 3.98
CA GLU A 91 2.73 4.65 2.55
C GLU A 91 1.55 5.50 2.06
N LEU A 92 0.31 5.22 2.51
CA LEU A 92 -0.86 6.04 2.20
C LEU A 92 -0.70 7.48 2.68
N ARG A 93 -0.26 7.69 3.93
CA ARG A 93 0.00 9.04 4.48
C ARG A 93 1.06 9.78 3.67
N ASN A 94 2.14 9.11 3.30
CA ASN A 94 3.19 9.70 2.46
C ASN A 94 2.65 10.13 1.09
N LEU A 95 1.70 9.41 0.51
CA LEU A 95 1.06 9.78 -0.76
C LEU A 95 0.12 10.96 -0.59
N GLU A 96 -0.65 11.02 0.50
CA GLU A 96 -1.50 12.16 0.84
C GLU A 96 -0.68 13.45 1.03
N GLU A 97 0.42 13.39 1.77
CA GLU A 97 1.31 14.53 2.00
C GLU A 97 1.93 15.05 0.70
N LYS A 98 2.38 14.15 -0.18
CA LYS A 98 2.89 14.50 -1.51
C LYS A 98 1.80 15.11 -2.40
N GLY A 99 0.57 14.60 -2.32
CA GLY A 99 -0.58 15.14 -3.04
C GLY A 99 -1.02 16.51 -2.54
N ALA A 100 -0.94 16.75 -1.22
CA ALA A 100 -1.23 18.04 -0.59
C ALA A 100 -0.17 19.10 -0.94
N ALA A 101 1.11 18.73 -0.95
CA ALA A 101 2.20 19.60 -1.38
C ALA A 101 2.13 20.01 -2.87
N ALA A 102 1.45 19.22 -3.71
CA ALA A 102 1.24 19.50 -5.13
C ALA A 102 0.05 20.43 -5.41
N LYS A 103 -0.84 20.68 -4.44
CA LYS A 103 -1.90 21.69 -4.58
C LYS A 103 -1.33 23.07 -4.25
N PRO A 104 -1.34 24.05 -5.17
CA PRO A 104 -1.02 25.42 -4.81
C PRO A 104 -2.06 25.87 -3.80
N MET A 105 -1.60 26.19 -2.59
CA MET A 105 -2.40 26.93 -1.62
C MET A 105 -2.65 28.31 -2.23
N ILE A 106 -3.76 28.46 -2.95
CA ILE A 106 -4.24 29.75 -3.43
C ILE A 106 -4.57 30.55 -2.16
N THR A 107 -3.61 31.33 -1.69
CA THR A 107 -3.85 32.31 -0.64
C THR A 107 -4.91 33.29 -1.16
N PRO A 108 -6.00 33.51 -0.41
CA PRO A 108 -6.93 34.58 -0.75
C PRO A 108 -6.16 35.91 -0.78
N PRO A 109 -6.36 36.79 -1.77
CA PRO A 109 -5.75 38.10 -1.76
C PRO A 109 -6.21 38.85 -0.51
N SER A 110 -5.25 39.46 0.21
CA SER A 110 -5.56 40.31 1.37
C SER A 110 -6.56 41.39 0.97
N PRO A 111 -7.55 41.72 1.82
CA PRO A 111 -8.48 42.80 1.53
C PRO A 111 -7.70 44.10 1.36
N THR A 112 -7.78 44.70 0.18
CA THR A 112 -7.28 46.06 -0.07
C THR A 112 -8.05 47.00 0.85
N VAL A 113 -7.39 47.53 1.88
CA VAL A 113 -7.92 48.60 2.71
C VAL A 113 -8.00 49.84 1.82
N LEU A 114 -9.23 50.26 1.50
CA LEU A 114 -9.50 51.53 0.83
C LEU A 114 -9.10 52.68 1.76
N PRO A 115 -8.29 53.66 1.30
CA PRO A 115 -8.01 54.85 2.09
C PRO A 115 -9.29 55.69 2.18
N THR A 116 -9.67 56.05 3.41
CA THR A 116 -10.76 56.98 3.69
C THR A 116 -10.23 58.40 3.44
N GLU A 117 -10.97 59.19 2.65
CA GLU A 117 -10.75 60.64 2.44
C GLU A 117 -10.87 61.44 3.75
#